data_AF-E4X235-F1
#
_entry.id   AF-E4X235-F1
#
_cell.length_a   1.000
_cell.length_b   1.000
_cell.length_c   1.000
_cell.angle_alpha   90.00
_cell.angle_beta   90.00
_cell.angle_gamma   90.00
#
_symmetry.space_group_name_H-M   'P 1'
#
loop_
_entity.id
_entity.type
_entity.pdbx_description
1 polymer ?
#
loop_
_entity_poly.entity_id
_entity_poly.type
_entity_poly.pdbx_seq_one_letter_code
_entity_poly.pdbx_strand_id
1 'polypeptide(L)'
;MKFYIFALFNSVFSGLADFNSQISCYFGGMMSSQYIGYGCYCGRFNAGFPVDATDQCCFEHDHCYDKTDATFSSGLFLESVPQSYFKMYNYICKNEEVICEDEADSYSRALCECDKTAGTCFKKQRHTYNKYFTKKGEFDKERFCYEPVENRQPIETENFKGCERESAHQFCCDKEAYDNRFNLCCDGEILSDILYGCCFGKSFLKITHYCELTSFSEGTVKSIL
;
A
#
# COMPACT_ATOMS: atom_id res chain seq x y z
N MET A 1 31.44 14.52 -19.35
CA MET A 1 31.36 13.94 -18.00
C MET A 1 30.93 15.03 -17.03
N LYS A 2 29.64 15.09 -16.66
CA LYS A 2 29.19 15.95 -15.56
C LYS A 2 29.23 15.11 -14.30
N PHE A 3 30.25 15.35 -13.49
CA PHE A 3 30.31 14.88 -12.11
C PHE A 3 29.27 15.69 -11.32
N TYR A 4 28.16 15.06 -10.94
CA TYR A 4 27.27 15.64 -9.94
C TYR A 4 27.76 15.16 -8.57
N ILE A 5 28.54 16.01 -7.91
CA ILE A 5 28.79 15.94 -6.48
C ILE A 5 27.49 16.37 -5.80
N PHE A 6 26.65 15.43 -5.39
CA PHE A 6 25.58 15.71 -4.42
C PHE A 6 26.20 15.65 -3.02
N ALA A 7 26.76 16.77 -2.59
CA ALA A 7 27.10 16.99 -1.20
C ALA A 7 25.83 17.39 -0.43
N LEU A 8 25.54 16.61 0.62
CA LEU A 8 24.91 17.03 1.87
C LEU A 8 23.45 17.54 1.80
N PHE A 9 22.52 16.63 1.52
CA PHE A 9 21.31 16.53 2.32
C PHE A 9 21.35 15.17 3.01
N ASN A 10 21.91 15.10 4.22
CA ASN A 10 21.64 13.95 5.08
C ASN A 10 20.15 14.01 5.40
N SER A 11 19.32 13.30 4.64
CA SER A 11 17.91 13.17 4.95
C SER A 11 17.84 12.53 6.33
N VAL A 12 17.21 13.22 7.28
CA VAL A 12 17.00 12.74 8.65
C VAL A 12 16.24 11.39 8.67
N PHE A 13 15.76 10.88 7.54
CA PHE A 13 15.12 9.57 7.42
C PHE A 13 15.64 8.80 6.19
N SER A 14 16.93 8.47 6.17
CA SER A 14 17.56 7.80 5.02
C SER A 14 16.96 6.43 4.70
N GLY A 15 16.48 5.66 5.68
CA GLY A 15 15.77 4.40 5.42
C GLY A 15 14.43 4.59 4.69
N LEU A 16 13.71 5.69 4.98
CA LEU A 16 12.51 6.05 4.22
C LEU A 16 12.82 6.48 2.78
N ALA A 17 14.02 7.03 2.53
CA ALA A 17 14.45 7.37 1.18
C ALA A 17 14.70 6.10 0.35
N ASP A 18 15.35 5.09 0.95
CA ASP A 18 15.56 3.79 0.32
C ASP A 18 14.21 3.08 0.04
N PHE A 19 13.28 3.09 1.00
CA PHE A 19 11.94 2.52 0.80
C PHE A 19 11.21 3.17 -0.39
N ASN A 20 11.20 4.51 -0.43
CA ASN A 20 10.58 5.24 -1.54
C ASN A 20 11.21 4.90 -2.90
N SER A 21 12.53 4.73 -2.92
CA SER A 21 13.26 4.37 -4.12
C SER A 21 12.99 2.91 -4.53
N GLN A 22 12.87 1.97 -3.58
CA GLN A 22 12.44 0.60 -3.82
C GLN A 22 11.03 0.55 -4.42
N ILE A 23 10.06 1.25 -3.80
CA ILE A 23 8.71 1.36 -4.34
C ILE A 23 8.79 1.83 -5.80
N SER A 24 9.55 2.90 -6.08
CA SER A 24 9.70 3.44 -7.44
C SER A 24 10.23 2.40 -8.44
N CYS A 25 11.06 1.43 -8.03
CA CYS A 25 11.50 0.31 -8.88
C CYS A 25 10.31 -0.53 -9.39
N TYR A 26 9.36 -0.87 -8.52
CA TYR A 26 8.17 -1.67 -8.85
C TYR A 26 7.17 -0.92 -9.74
N PHE A 27 7.28 0.40 -9.83
CA PHE A 27 6.38 1.26 -10.59
C PHE A 27 7.05 1.92 -11.81
N GLY A 28 8.21 1.43 -12.25
CA GLY A 28 8.90 1.95 -13.44
C GLY A 28 9.32 3.42 -13.30
N GLY A 29 9.62 3.87 -12.07
CA GLY A 29 10.03 5.25 -11.77
C GLY A 29 8.89 6.23 -11.49
N MET A 30 7.62 5.78 -11.42
CA MET A 30 6.49 6.64 -11.04
C MET A 30 6.42 6.86 -9.51
N MET A 31 5.86 8.00 -9.10
CA MET A 31 5.90 8.49 -7.70
C MET A 31 5.29 7.51 -6.68
N SER A 32 6.11 7.13 -5.69
CA SER A 32 5.73 6.42 -4.47
C SER A 32 4.80 7.19 -3.53
N SER A 33 4.67 8.51 -3.71
CA SER A 33 3.96 9.41 -2.77
C SER A 33 2.46 9.15 -2.64
N GLN A 34 1.86 8.43 -3.58
CA GLN A 34 0.43 8.11 -3.56
C GLN A 34 0.04 7.17 -2.41
N TYR A 35 0.99 6.36 -1.93
CA TYR A 35 0.79 5.49 -0.76
C TYR A 35 0.98 6.25 0.56
N ILE A 36 1.59 7.44 0.54
CA ILE A 36 1.80 8.23 1.76
C ILE A 36 0.46 8.79 2.25
N GLY A 37 0.06 8.37 3.44
CA GLY A 37 -1.21 8.74 4.02
C GLY A 37 -2.39 7.97 3.43
N TYR A 38 -2.17 6.82 2.80
CA TYR A 38 -3.23 5.92 2.36
C TYR A 38 -3.81 5.14 3.54
N GLY A 39 -5.14 4.99 3.60
CA GLY A 39 -5.82 4.12 4.58
C GLY A 39 -5.50 4.46 6.03
N CYS A 40 -5.43 3.44 6.89
CA CYS A 40 -5.12 3.55 8.30
C CYS A 40 -3.65 3.25 8.63
N TYR A 41 -2.93 2.55 7.75
CA TYR A 41 -1.58 2.04 8.02
C TYR A 41 -0.49 2.62 7.12
N CYS A 42 -0.80 3.09 5.91
CA CYS A 42 0.24 3.66 5.06
C CYS A 42 0.58 5.09 5.49
N GLY A 43 1.49 5.24 6.46
CA GLY A 43 1.86 6.54 7.00
C GLY A 43 2.39 6.44 8.43
N ARG A 44 2.21 7.52 9.20
CA ARG A 44 2.64 7.60 10.60
C ARG A 44 1.41 7.60 11.50
N PHE A 45 1.57 7.00 12.69
CA PHE A 45 0.56 6.92 13.75
C PHE A 45 -0.63 6.04 13.37
N ASN A 46 -0.38 4.78 13.10
CA ASN A 46 -1.35 3.86 12.53
C ASN A 46 -2.19 3.19 13.64
N ALA A 47 -3.49 3.02 13.41
CA ALA A 47 -4.40 2.36 14.36
C ALA A 47 -5.63 1.78 13.64
N GLY A 48 -6.38 0.94 14.34
CA GLY A 48 -7.62 0.36 13.83
C GLY A 48 -7.37 -0.89 13.00
N PHE A 49 -8.07 -1.00 11.87
CA PHE A 49 -7.97 -2.14 10.96
C PHE A 49 -7.66 -1.65 9.55
N PRO A 50 -6.88 -2.41 8.76
CA PRO A 50 -6.64 -2.09 7.35
C PRO A 50 -7.95 -1.98 6.57
N VAL A 51 -8.10 -0.91 5.78
CA VAL A 51 -9.36 -0.61 5.07
C VAL A 51 -9.52 -1.32 3.74
N ASP A 52 -8.41 -1.78 3.15
CA ASP A 52 -8.38 -2.58 1.92
C ASP A 52 -7.05 -3.37 1.82
N ALA A 53 -6.87 -4.07 0.69
CA ALA A 53 -5.67 -4.87 0.46
C ALA A 53 -4.38 -4.03 0.34
N THR A 54 -4.47 -2.76 -0.12
CA THR A 54 -3.32 -1.86 -0.18
C THR A 54 -2.88 -1.48 1.23
N ASP A 55 -3.83 -1.12 2.08
CA ASP A 55 -3.59 -0.76 3.48
C ASP A 55 -3.06 -1.96 4.29
N GLN A 56 -3.49 -3.18 3.96
CA GLN A 56 -2.93 -4.41 4.53
C GLN A 56 -1.43 -4.56 4.23
N CYS A 57 -0.97 -4.16 3.03
CA CYS A 57 0.46 -4.19 2.73
C CYS A 57 1.26 -3.31 3.69
N CYS A 58 0.71 -2.15 4.09
CA CYS A 58 1.34 -1.24 5.04
C CYS A 58 1.27 -1.77 6.48
N PHE A 59 0.17 -2.40 6.87
CA PHE A 59 0.07 -3.09 8.15
C PHE A 59 1.17 -4.15 8.33
N GLU A 60 1.37 -5.01 7.32
CA GLU A 60 2.41 -6.04 7.36
C GLU A 60 3.82 -5.42 7.32
N HIS A 61 3.98 -4.30 6.61
CA HIS A 61 5.24 -3.56 6.55
C HIS A 61 5.63 -2.98 7.91
N ASP A 62 4.72 -2.31 8.60
CA ASP A 62 4.92 -1.81 9.96
C ASP A 62 5.31 -2.95 10.91
N HIS A 63 4.60 -4.08 10.81
CA HIS A 63 4.90 -5.25 11.66
C HIS A 63 6.28 -5.86 11.36
N CYS A 64 6.70 -5.83 10.09
CA CYS A 64 8.04 -6.24 9.69
C CYS A 64 9.12 -5.30 10.25
N TYR A 65 8.86 -3.99 10.22
CA TYR A 65 9.72 -2.97 10.83
C TYR A 65 9.82 -3.17 12.34
N ASP A 66 8.71 -3.32 13.06
CA ASP A 66 8.70 -3.56 14.51
C ASP A 66 9.55 -4.78 14.90
N LYS A 67 9.39 -5.88 14.16
CA LYS A 67 10.19 -7.10 14.36
C LYS A 67 11.67 -6.87 14.08
N THR A 68 11.98 -6.13 13.03
CA THR A 68 13.36 -5.86 12.62
C THR A 68 14.04 -4.91 13.61
N ASP A 69 13.37 -3.83 14.01
CA ASP A 69 13.82 -2.88 15.03
C ASP A 69 14.04 -3.57 16.39
N ALA A 70 13.22 -4.55 16.76
CA ALA A 70 13.44 -5.35 17.98
C ALA A 70 14.75 -6.17 17.98
N THR A 71 15.33 -6.43 16.81
CA THR A 71 16.65 -7.09 16.69
C THR A 71 17.81 -6.09 16.69
N PHE A 72 17.53 -4.80 16.58
CA PHE A 72 18.56 -3.78 16.53
C PHE A 72 19.16 -3.56 17.93
N SER A 73 20.48 -3.69 18.03
CA SER A 73 21.22 -3.29 19.22
C SER A 73 22.39 -2.41 18.81
N SER A 74 22.40 -1.17 19.33
CA SER A 74 23.48 -0.20 19.08
C SER A 74 24.40 0.01 20.27
N GLY A 75 24.06 -0.54 21.45
CA GLY A 75 24.78 -0.28 22.69
C GLY A 75 24.73 1.20 23.14
N LEU A 76 23.87 2.01 22.53
CA LEU A 76 23.68 3.44 22.79
C LEU A 76 22.24 3.72 23.22
N PHE A 77 22.00 4.85 23.90
CA PHE A 77 20.68 5.31 24.37
C PHE A 77 19.60 5.53 23.28
N LEU A 78 19.91 5.24 22.01
CA LEU A 78 19.00 5.42 20.87
C LEU A 78 18.09 4.21 20.60
N GLU A 79 18.15 3.16 21.43
CA GLU A 79 17.28 1.97 21.30
C GLU A 79 15.78 2.29 21.37
N SER A 80 15.39 3.40 21.98
CA SER A 80 13.99 3.84 22.04
C SER A 80 13.46 4.48 20.74
N VAL A 81 14.31 4.68 19.73
CA VAL A 81 13.93 5.25 18.44
C VAL A 81 13.98 4.14 17.38
N PRO A 82 12.88 3.89 16.63
CA PRO A 82 12.89 2.88 15.56
C PRO A 82 13.91 3.29 14.50
N GLN A 83 14.91 2.44 14.28
CA GLN A 83 16.03 2.71 13.37
C GLN A 83 15.68 2.40 11.92
N SER A 84 14.62 1.64 11.68
CA SER A 84 14.07 1.33 10.35
C SER A 84 13.86 2.58 9.50
N TYR A 85 13.49 3.71 10.12
CA TYR A 85 13.32 4.98 9.41
C TYR A 85 14.62 5.68 9.01
N PHE A 86 15.76 5.28 9.59
CA PHE A 86 17.04 6.00 9.49
C PHE A 86 18.13 5.16 8.83
N LYS A 87 18.15 3.85 9.05
CA LYS A 87 19.21 2.97 8.55
C LYS A 87 19.10 2.83 7.03
N MET A 88 20.23 3.05 6.35
CA MET A 88 20.36 2.76 4.92
C MET A 88 20.66 1.28 4.67
N TYR A 89 20.28 0.81 3.50
CA TYR A 89 20.62 -0.51 3.00
C TYR A 89 20.90 -0.46 1.48
N ASN A 90 21.60 -1.47 0.97
CA ASN A 90 21.95 -1.60 -0.44
C ASN A 90 21.01 -2.56 -1.16
N TYR A 91 20.57 -2.18 -2.35
CA TYR A 91 19.73 -2.99 -3.20
C TYR A 91 19.93 -2.65 -4.69
N ILE A 92 19.59 -3.61 -5.56
CA ILE A 92 19.52 -3.44 -7.01
C ILE A 92 18.05 -3.50 -7.44
N CYS A 93 17.67 -2.57 -8.33
CA CYS A 93 16.46 -2.69 -9.13
C CYS A 93 16.78 -3.38 -10.46
N LYS A 94 16.20 -4.54 -10.72
CA LYS A 94 16.38 -5.27 -11.98
C LYS A 94 15.03 -5.79 -12.46
N ASN A 95 14.63 -5.40 -13.67
CA ASN A 95 13.35 -5.80 -14.28
C ASN A 95 12.13 -5.51 -13.38
N GLU A 96 12.08 -4.33 -12.76
CA GLU A 96 11.00 -3.91 -11.84
C GLU A 96 10.82 -4.81 -10.61
N GLU A 97 11.92 -5.45 -10.19
CA GLU A 97 12.02 -6.27 -8.99
C GLU A 97 13.26 -5.85 -8.18
N VAL A 98 13.14 -5.88 -6.86
CA VAL A 98 14.24 -5.53 -5.95
C VAL A 98 15.03 -6.77 -5.52
N ILE A 99 16.36 -6.65 -5.56
CA ILE A 99 17.32 -7.60 -5.02
C ILE A 99 18.13 -6.89 -3.94
N CYS A 100 18.01 -7.35 -2.70
CA CYS A 100 18.74 -6.80 -1.56
C CYS A 100 20.16 -7.39 -1.49
N GLU A 101 21.18 -6.55 -1.31
CA GLU A 101 22.60 -6.93 -1.46
C GLU A 101 23.38 -7.06 -0.14
N ASP A 102 22.84 -6.61 0.99
CA ASP A 102 23.58 -6.52 2.26
C ASP A 102 23.79 -7.87 2.96
N GLU A 103 24.71 -8.70 2.50
CA GLU A 103 24.92 -10.04 3.08
C GLU A 103 25.57 -10.01 4.49
N ALA A 104 26.26 -8.93 4.87
CA ALA A 104 27.01 -8.86 6.13
C ALA A 104 26.29 -8.13 7.28
N ASP A 105 25.38 -7.20 6.97
CA ASP A 105 24.57 -6.47 7.95
C ASP A 105 23.15 -7.06 7.96
N SER A 106 22.91 -7.99 8.88
CA SER A 106 21.62 -8.69 9.01
C SER A 106 20.45 -7.75 9.24
N TYR A 107 20.68 -6.60 9.87
CA TYR A 107 19.62 -5.63 10.15
C TYR A 107 19.27 -4.84 8.88
N SER A 108 20.26 -4.31 8.16
CA SER A 108 20.03 -3.68 6.85
C SER A 108 19.40 -4.65 5.84
N ARG A 109 19.85 -5.90 5.82
CA ARG A 109 19.27 -6.96 4.98
C ARG A 109 17.79 -7.19 5.28
N ALA A 110 17.42 -7.24 6.55
CA ALA A 110 16.05 -7.45 6.99
C ALA A 110 15.15 -6.26 6.63
N LEU A 111 15.61 -5.02 6.85
CA LEU A 111 14.87 -3.82 6.43
C LEU A 111 14.62 -3.83 4.91
N CYS A 112 15.65 -4.13 4.13
CA CYS A 112 15.50 -4.21 2.69
C CYS A 112 14.44 -5.25 2.26
N GLU A 113 14.37 -6.41 2.93
CA GLU A 113 13.35 -7.42 2.62
C GLU A 113 11.94 -7.02 3.08
N CYS A 114 11.81 -6.28 4.19
CA CYS A 114 10.52 -5.68 4.56
C CYS A 114 10.02 -4.76 3.44
N ASP A 115 10.89 -3.88 2.94
CA ASP A 115 10.56 -2.91 1.89
C ASP A 115 10.27 -3.57 0.55
N LYS A 116 11.04 -4.59 0.19
CA LYS A 116 10.84 -5.42 -0.99
C LYS A 116 9.49 -6.15 -0.94
N THR A 117 9.14 -6.68 0.22
CA THR A 117 7.86 -7.37 0.44
C THR A 117 6.69 -6.40 0.29
N ALA A 118 6.79 -5.21 0.89
CA ALA A 118 5.78 -4.16 0.76
C ALA A 118 5.64 -3.70 -0.70
N GLY A 119 6.74 -3.44 -1.41
CA GLY A 119 6.74 -3.04 -2.81
C GLY A 119 6.10 -4.09 -3.74
N THR A 120 6.42 -5.36 -3.52
CA THR A 120 5.80 -6.50 -4.21
C THR A 120 4.30 -6.57 -3.95
N CYS A 121 3.90 -6.36 -2.69
CA CYS A 121 2.49 -6.32 -2.29
C CYS A 121 1.75 -5.18 -3.00
N PHE A 122 2.28 -3.95 -2.98
CA PHE A 122 1.66 -2.81 -3.68
C PHE A 122 1.51 -3.05 -5.18
N LYS A 123 2.53 -3.64 -5.82
CA LYS A 123 2.47 -4.01 -7.25
C LYS A 123 1.31 -4.97 -7.53
N LYS A 124 1.09 -5.96 -6.65
CA LYS A 124 -0.01 -6.93 -6.75
C LYS A 124 -1.39 -6.28 -6.51
N GLN A 125 -1.51 -5.43 -5.49
CA GLN A 125 -2.79 -4.81 -5.10
C GLN A 125 -3.15 -3.55 -5.91
N ARG A 126 -2.30 -3.14 -6.85
CA ARG A 126 -2.51 -1.95 -7.68
C ARG A 126 -3.89 -1.88 -8.34
N HIS A 127 -4.44 -3.02 -8.75
CA HIS A 127 -5.73 -3.11 -9.42
C HIS A 127 -6.93 -2.81 -8.50
N THR A 128 -6.78 -2.94 -7.18
CA THR A 128 -7.80 -2.60 -6.17
C THR A 128 -7.52 -1.27 -5.48
N TYR A 129 -6.46 -0.56 -5.85
CA TYR A 129 -6.09 0.71 -5.24
C TYR A 129 -7.23 1.74 -5.34
N ASN A 130 -7.72 2.19 -4.18
CA ASN A 130 -8.82 3.15 -4.12
C ASN A 130 -8.35 4.55 -3.72
N LYS A 131 -8.52 5.52 -4.62
CA LYS A 131 -8.18 6.94 -4.39
C LYS A 131 -8.93 7.57 -3.20
N TYR A 132 -10.08 7.02 -2.81
CA TYR A 132 -10.86 7.49 -1.67
C TYR A 132 -10.05 7.43 -0.36
N PHE A 133 -9.21 6.42 -0.18
CA PHE A 133 -8.41 6.26 1.03
C PHE A 133 -7.10 7.09 1.04
N THR A 134 -6.83 7.86 0.00
CA THR A 134 -5.63 8.71 -0.05
C THR A 134 -5.79 9.97 0.80
N LYS A 135 -4.70 10.67 1.07
CA LYS A 135 -4.73 11.99 1.72
C LYS A 135 -5.60 13.04 0.98
N LYS A 136 -5.79 12.88 -0.33
CA LYS A 136 -6.67 13.74 -1.14
C LYS A 136 -8.11 13.24 -1.19
N GLY A 137 -8.34 11.98 -0.83
CA GLY A 137 -9.67 11.44 -0.67
C GLY A 137 -10.27 11.94 0.63
N GLU A 138 -11.58 12.14 0.64
CA GLU A 138 -12.34 12.60 1.80
C GLU A 138 -12.55 11.45 2.81
N PHE A 139 -11.53 10.62 3.03
CA PHE A 139 -11.56 9.52 3.98
C PHE A 139 -11.34 10.03 5.41
N ASP A 140 -12.33 9.77 6.26
CA ASP A 140 -12.35 10.19 7.65
C ASP A 140 -11.51 9.25 8.53
N LYS A 141 -10.19 9.47 8.55
CA LYS A 141 -9.26 8.64 9.34
C LYS A 141 -9.57 8.66 10.83
N GLU A 142 -10.04 9.79 11.36
CA GLU A 142 -10.37 9.92 12.78
C GLU A 142 -11.46 8.91 13.17
N ARG A 143 -12.54 8.91 12.41
CA ARG A 143 -13.66 7.99 12.62
C ARG A 143 -13.34 6.54 12.30
N PHE A 144 -12.63 6.27 11.20
CA PHE A 144 -12.47 4.89 10.71
C PHE A 144 -11.25 4.16 11.29
N CYS A 145 -10.18 4.88 11.63
CA CYS A 145 -8.94 4.29 12.13
C CYS A 145 -8.79 4.43 13.65
N TYR A 146 -9.10 5.61 14.20
CA TYR A 146 -8.79 5.92 15.61
C TYR A 146 -9.97 5.74 16.56
N GLU A 147 -11.21 6.07 16.14
CA GLU A 147 -12.37 5.90 17.02
C GLU A 147 -12.61 4.42 17.37
N PRO A 148 -12.75 4.09 18.68
CA PRO A 148 -13.16 2.76 19.11
C PRO A 148 -14.49 2.37 18.45
N VAL A 149 -14.61 1.13 17.99
CA VAL A 149 -15.80 0.65 17.25
C VAL A 149 -17.10 0.93 18.01
N GLU A 150 -17.07 0.80 19.34
CA GLU A 150 -18.20 1.06 20.24
C GLU A 150 -18.67 2.53 20.26
N ASN A 151 -17.81 3.47 19.88
CA ASN A 151 -18.11 4.92 19.90
C ASN A 151 -18.46 5.48 18.52
N ARG A 152 -18.29 4.70 17.45
CA ARG A 152 -18.58 5.16 16.09
C ARG A 152 -20.09 5.30 15.93
N GLN A 153 -20.57 6.52 15.74
CA GLN A 153 -21.97 6.76 15.39
C GLN A 153 -22.29 6.09 14.05
N PRO A 154 -23.55 5.69 13.78
CA PRO A 154 -24.01 5.39 12.43
C PRO A 154 -23.74 6.57 11.49
N ILE A 155 -23.49 6.31 10.21
CA ILE A 155 -23.33 7.39 9.23
C ILE A 155 -24.73 7.94 8.94
N GLU A 156 -25.08 9.11 9.49
CA GLU A 156 -26.26 9.85 9.05
C GLU A 156 -25.94 10.46 7.67
N THR A 157 -26.39 9.81 6.60
CA THR A 157 -26.04 10.17 5.23
C THR A 157 -27.02 11.20 4.64
N GLU A 158 -26.72 12.50 4.76
CA GLU A 158 -27.30 13.50 3.85
C GLU A 158 -26.41 13.83 2.64
N ASN A 159 -25.14 13.41 2.61
CA ASN A 159 -24.19 13.90 1.59
C ASN A 159 -23.15 12.90 1.03
N PHE A 160 -23.32 11.58 1.19
CA PHE A 160 -22.48 10.64 0.43
C PHE A 160 -23.00 10.56 -1.02
N LYS A 161 -22.36 11.26 -1.96
CA LYS A 161 -22.45 10.94 -3.39
C LYS A 161 -21.90 9.51 -3.60
N GLY A 162 -22.71 8.47 -3.43
CA GLY A 162 -22.25 7.11 -3.72
C GLY A 162 -23.14 5.93 -3.35
N CYS A 163 -23.85 5.92 -2.20
CA CYS A 163 -24.87 4.92 -1.82
C CYS A 163 -25.18 5.04 -0.31
N GLU A 164 -26.29 4.47 0.14
CA GLU A 164 -26.55 4.23 1.56
C GLU A 164 -25.76 3.00 2.05
N ARG A 165 -25.01 3.12 3.16
CA ARG A 165 -24.22 2.02 3.75
C ARG A 165 -24.72 1.74 5.16
N GLU A 166 -25.03 0.48 5.45
CA GLU A 166 -25.50 -0.06 6.72
C GLU A 166 -24.38 -0.73 7.53
N SER A 167 -23.22 -1.04 6.93
CA SER A 167 -22.09 -1.64 7.64
C SER A 167 -20.72 -1.23 7.08
N ALA A 168 -19.66 -1.47 7.87
CA ALA A 168 -18.28 -1.22 7.48
C ALA A 168 -17.82 -2.04 6.26
N HIS A 169 -18.42 -3.22 6.03
CA HIS A 169 -18.09 -4.11 4.91
C HIS A 169 -18.83 -3.76 3.62
N GLN A 170 -19.83 -2.88 3.68
CA GLN A 170 -20.48 -2.40 2.47
C GLN A 170 -19.65 -1.31 1.84
N PHE A 171 -19.40 -1.38 0.54
CA PHE A 171 -18.72 -0.38 -0.28
C PHE A 171 -19.72 0.13 -1.33
N CYS A 172 -19.48 1.32 -1.89
CA CYS A 172 -20.35 1.83 -2.95
C CYS A 172 -19.81 1.49 -4.34
N CYS A 173 -20.71 1.04 -5.21
CA CYS A 173 -20.52 0.95 -6.65
C CYS A 173 -21.57 1.86 -7.30
N ASP A 174 -21.15 3.00 -7.84
CA ASP A 174 -22.00 4.09 -8.33
C ASP A 174 -23.02 4.64 -7.33
N LYS A 175 -24.19 3.99 -7.21
CA LYS A 175 -25.30 4.36 -6.31
C LYS A 175 -25.73 3.20 -5.41
N GLU A 176 -25.13 2.02 -5.59
CA GLU A 176 -25.54 0.79 -4.92
C GLU A 176 -24.45 0.34 -3.94
N ALA A 177 -24.87 -0.12 -2.77
CA ALA A 177 -23.98 -0.68 -1.76
C ALA A 177 -23.77 -2.19 -2.00
N TYR A 178 -22.53 -2.65 -1.86
CA TYR A 178 -22.19 -4.07 -1.96
C TYR A 178 -21.25 -4.50 -0.84
N ASP A 179 -21.38 -5.74 -0.38
CA ASP A 179 -20.43 -6.31 0.58
C ASP A 179 -19.11 -6.66 -0.11
N ASN A 180 -18.03 -5.95 0.23
CA ASN A 180 -16.71 -6.10 -0.39
C ASN A 180 -15.98 -7.38 0.00
N ARG A 181 -16.52 -8.17 0.93
CA ARG A 181 -15.97 -9.48 1.28
C ARG A 181 -16.29 -10.53 0.21
N PHE A 182 -17.33 -10.29 -0.58
CA PHE A 182 -17.85 -11.25 -1.56
C PHE A 182 -17.94 -10.67 -2.97
N ASN A 183 -17.95 -9.35 -3.11
CA ASN A 183 -18.16 -8.66 -4.37
C ASN A 183 -17.10 -7.59 -4.60
N LEU A 184 -16.94 -7.19 -5.86
CA LEU A 184 -16.15 -6.06 -6.31
C LEU A 184 -17.02 -5.14 -7.18
N CYS A 185 -16.63 -3.88 -7.31
CA CYS A 185 -17.20 -2.95 -8.28
C CYS A 185 -16.30 -2.84 -9.52
N CYS A 186 -16.86 -2.97 -10.72
CA CYS A 186 -16.15 -2.79 -11.98
C CYS A 186 -16.99 -1.97 -12.96
N ASP A 187 -16.55 -0.74 -13.26
CA ASP A 187 -17.27 0.19 -14.15
C ASP A 187 -18.76 0.37 -13.82
N GLY A 188 -19.07 0.45 -12.53
CA GLY A 188 -20.45 0.59 -12.04
C GLY A 188 -21.20 -0.73 -11.82
N GLU A 189 -20.63 -1.87 -12.20
CA GLU A 189 -21.23 -3.19 -11.99
C GLU A 189 -20.68 -3.89 -10.74
N ILE A 190 -21.59 -4.40 -9.90
CA ILE A 190 -21.26 -5.24 -8.74
C ILE A 190 -21.13 -6.69 -9.21
N LEU A 191 -19.96 -7.28 -9.01
CA LEU A 191 -19.63 -8.64 -9.47
C LEU A 191 -19.11 -9.48 -8.31
N SER A 192 -19.33 -10.79 -8.36
CA SER A 192 -18.73 -11.69 -7.38
C SER A 192 -17.21 -11.69 -7.52
N ASP A 193 -16.49 -11.28 -6.46
CA ASP A 193 -15.02 -11.26 -6.44
C ASP A 193 -14.43 -12.67 -6.43
N ILE A 194 -15.23 -13.70 -6.18
CA ILE A 194 -14.79 -15.10 -6.33
C ILE A 194 -14.61 -15.46 -7.80
N LEU A 195 -15.52 -15.02 -8.67
CA LEU A 195 -15.60 -15.45 -10.06
C LEU A 195 -14.95 -14.45 -11.03
N TYR A 196 -15.05 -13.16 -10.72
CA TYR A 196 -14.69 -12.08 -11.61
C TYR A 196 -13.55 -11.24 -11.05
N GLY A 197 -12.72 -10.70 -11.95
CA GLY A 197 -11.79 -9.62 -11.69
C GLY A 197 -12.17 -8.39 -12.52
N CYS A 198 -11.58 -7.24 -12.20
CA CYS A 198 -11.74 -6.01 -12.96
C CYS A 198 -10.38 -5.53 -13.48
N CYS A 199 -10.32 -5.19 -14.76
CA CYS A 199 -9.13 -4.68 -15.43
C CYS A 199 -9.48 -3.37 -16.13
N PHE A 200 -9.15 -2.24 -15.52
CA PHE A 200 -9.42 -0.90 -16.06
C PHE A 200 -10.88 -0.71 -16.54
N GLY A 201 -11.82 -1.09 -15.67
CA GLY A 201 -13.27 -1.03 -15.97
C GLY A 201 -13.80 -2.20 -16.80
N LYS A 202 -12.95 -3.13 -17.24
CA LYS A 202 -13.39 -4.34 -17.93
C LYS A 202 -13.40 -5.53 -16.99
N SER A 203 -14.57 -6.09 -16.75
CA SER A 203 -14.71 -7.32 -15.98
C SER A 203 -14.20 -8.52 -16.77
N PHE A 204 -13.69 -9.54 -16.08
CA PHE A 204 -13.23 -10.79 -16.69
C PHE A 204 -13.39 -11.98 -15.73
N LEU A 205 -13.57 -13.18 -16.28
CA LEU A 205 -13.60 -14.42 -15.48
C LEU A 205 -12.19 -14.80 -15.04
N LYS A 206 -11.96 -14.87 -13.73
CA LYS A 206 -10.65 -15.23 -13.14
C LYS A 206 -10.17 -16.63 -13.56
N ILE A 207 -11.10 -17.53 -13.89
CA ILE A 207 -10.79 -18.91 -14.29
C ILE A 207 -10.23 -19.05 -15.72
N THR A 208 -10.50 -18.08 -16.59
CA THR A 208 -10.11 -18.16 -18.01
C THR A 208 -9.27 -16.98 -18.47
N HIS A 209 -9.24 -15.90 -17.69
CA HIS A 209 -8.56 -14.67 -18.04
C HIS A 209 -7.85 -14.06 -16.84
N TYR A 210 -6.87 -13.20 -17.13
CA TYR A 210 -6.18 -12.37 -16.15
C TYR A 210 -6.03 -10.95 -16.69
N CYS A 211 -5.81 -9.99 -15.78
CA CYS A 211 -5.46 -8.63 -16.15
C CYS A 211 -3.95 -8.53 -16.35
N GLU A 212 -3.51 -8.34 -17.59
CA GLU A 212 -2.13 -8.01 -17.90
C GLU A 212 -1.95 -6.49 -17.83
N LEU A 213 -1.16 -6.03 -16.87
CA LEU A 213 -0.87 -4.62 -16.71
C LEU A 213 0.19 -4.20 -17.73
N THR A 214 -0.09 -3.18 -18.54
CA THR A 214 0.88 -2.59 -19.49
C THR A 214 1.47 -1.29 -18.97
N SER A 215 0.79 -0.61 -18.03
CA SER A 215 1.31 0.56 -17.31
C SER A 215 0.53 0.83 -16.00
N PHE A 216 0.73 1.99 -15.37
CA PHE A 216 -0.04 2.43 -14.19
C PHE A 216 -1.50 2.74 -14.49
N SER A 217 -1.79 3.20 -15.71
CA SER A 217 -3.11 3.64 -16.14
C SER A 217 -3.68 2.76 -17.25
N GLU A 218 -2.98 1.69 -17.63
CA GLU A 218 -3.38 0.81 -18.72
C GLU A 218 -3.13 -0.66 -18.39
N GLY A 219 -4.04 -1.49 -18.87
CA GLY A 219 -3.96 -2.93 -18.79
C GLY A 219 -5.02 -3.56 -19.66
N THR A 220 -4.79 -4.80 -20.02
CA THR A 220 -5.66 -5.54 -20.94
C THR A 220 -6.00 -6.90 -20.36
N VAL A 221 -7.24 -7.32 -20.60
CA VAL A 221 -7.67 -8.68 -20.27
C VAL A 221 -7.02 -9.65 -21.26
N LYS A 222 -6.32 -10.66 -20.75
CA LYS A 222 -5.66 -11.71 -21.53
C LYS A 222 -6.26 -13.07 -21.20
N SER A 223 -6.30 -13.95 -22.21
CA SER A 223 -6.69 -15.35 -21.99
C SER A 223 -5.55 -16.11 -21.33
N ILE A 224 -5.89 -17.08 -20.50
CA ILE A 224 -4.95 -18.04 -19.91
C ILE A 224 -4.53 -19.10 -20.95
N LEU A 225 -5.24 -19.20 -22.08
CA LEU A 225 -5.00 -20.13 -23.19
C LEU A 225 -4.11 -19.52 -24.29
#